data_AF-S5Z2C2-F1
#
_entry.id   AF-S5Z2C2-F1
#
_cell.length_a   1.000
_cell.length_b   1.000
_cell.length_c   1.000
_cell.angle_alpha   90.00
_cell.angle_beta   90.00
_cell.angle_gamma   90.00
#
_symmetry.space_group_name_H-M   'P 1'
#
loop_
_entity.id
_entity.type
_entity.pdbx_description
1 polymer ?
#
loop_
_entity_poly.entity_id
_entity_poly.type
_entity_poly.pdbx_seq_one_letter_code
_entity_poly.pdbx_strand_id
1 'polypeptide(L)'
;MGGRLSGEWERKRKNGLRSPFWKQGKTRRLAPIPAVTAKRIKKFGDEVSQMETKEAKQVMELIISYEQRGIEKGIQQGVKQGIKQGIEQGRQKGIEEGKIDIAKKMLAKGYDVGTIHELTGLPAEKIEQLKK
;
A
#
# COMPACT_ATOMS: atom_id res chain seq x y z
N MET A 1 41.62 -11.66 -2.53
CA MET A 1 42.13 -10.45 -1.83
C MET A 1 40.95 -9.71 -1.24
N GLY A 2 40.69 -9.89 0.06
CA GLY A 2 39.69 -9.13 0.79
C GLY A 2 40.37 -7.97 1.51
N GLY A 3 39.89 -6.75 1.27
CA GLY A 3 40.38 -5.55 1.93
C GLY A 3 39.27 -4.51 2.05
N ARG A 4 38.89 -4.24 3.31
CA ARG A 4 38.45 -2.97 3.95
C ARG A 4 37.79 -1.94 3.01
N LEU A 5 36.58 -1.46 3.29
CA LEU A 5 36.26 -0.45 4.32
C LEU A 5 34.74 -0.57 4.59
N SER A 6 34.23 -0.59 5.82
CA SER A 6 33.99 0.65 6.54
C SER A 6 33.35 0.31 7.91
N GLY A 7 34.16 0.42 8.96
CA GLY A 7 33.77 0.25 10.37
C GLY A 7 32.92 1.39 10.94
N GLU A 8 32.00 1.95 10.14
CA GLU A 8 31.04 2.97 10.57
C GLU A 8 29.59 2.47 10.60
N TRP A 9 29.29 1.34 9.96
CA TRP A 9 27.94 0.74 9.97
C TRP A 9 27.61 -0.01 11.27
N GLU A 10 28.61 -0.33 12.08
CA GLU A 10 28.42 -1.22 13.24
C GLU A 10 28.21 -0.47 14.56
N ARG A 11 28.49 0.84 14.61
CA ARG A 11 28.27 1.66 15.82
C ARG A 11 26.85 2.20 15.97
N LYS A 12 26.08 2.33 14.89
CA LYS A 12 24.70 2.87 14.92
C LYS A 12 23.59 1.85 15.17
N ARG A 13 23.89 0.59 15.52
CA ARG A 13 22.85 -0.39 15.94
C ARG A 13 22.51 -0.36 17.43
N LYS A 14 23.29 0.33 18.27
CA LYS A 14 23.06 0.30 19.73
C LYS A 14 22.03 1.30 20.26
N ASN A 15 21.64 2.32 19.51
CA ASN A 15 20.61 3.26 19.95
C ASN A 15 19.42 3.24 18.99
N GLY A 16 18.29 2.78 19.51
CA GLY A 16 17.14 2.35 18.73
C GLY A 16 16.55 3.42 17.84
N LEU A 17 16.36 3.07 16.57
CA LEU A 17 15.27 3.60 15.76
C LEU A 17 14.90 2.56 14.69
N ARG A 18 13.59 2.38 14.54
CA ARG A 18 12.89 1.33 13.79
C ARG A 18 13.44 1.10 12.38
N SER A 19 13.62 -0.17 12.02
CA SER A 19 13.82 -0.59 10.63
C SER A 19 12.45 -0.75 9.90
N PRO A 20 12.31 -0.35 8.62
CA PRO A 20 11.03 -0.39 7.91
C PRO A 20 10.54 -1.81 7.67
N PHE A 21 9.29 -2.04 8.06
CA PHE A 21 8.56 -3.31 8.17
C PHE A 21 8.42 -4.13 6.86
N TRP A 22 8.87 -3.63 5.71
CA TRP A 22 8.63 -4.24 4.40
C TRP A 22 9.76 -5.14 3.88
N LYS A 23 10.92 -5.22 4.56
CA LYS A 23 12.07 -6.06 4.14
C LYS A 23 12.05 -7.50 4.65
N GLN A 24 10.99 -7.93 5.33
CA GLN A 24 10.85 -9.34 5.72
C GLN A 24 9.55 -9.88 5.12
N GLY A 25 9.68 -10.82 4.18
CA GLY A 25 8.60 -11.67 3.69
C GLY A 25 8.08 -12.60 4.78
N LYS A 26 7.57 -12.03 5.88
CA LYS A 26 6.81 -12.71 6.90
C LYS A 26 5.35 -12.53 6.54
N THR A 27 4.81 -13.47 5.77
CA THR A 27 3.37 -13.76 5.84
C THR A 27 3.02 -13.81 7.32
N ARG A 28 2.24 -12.83 7.80
CA ARG A 28 1.65 -12.92 9.13
C ARG A 28 0.85 -14.22 9.11
N ARG A 29 1.37 -15.28 9.75
CA ARG A 29 0.57 -16.46 10.05
C ARG A 29 -0.64 -15.91 10.80
N LEU A 30 -1.83 -16.03 10.19
CA LEU A 30 -3.07 -15.76 10.89
C LEU A 30 -2.99 -16.54 12.20
N ALA A 31 -3.19 -15.84 13.33
CA ALA A 31 -3.18 -16.50 14.63
C ALA A 31 -4.15 -17.69 14.54
N PRO A 32 -3.77 -18.88 15.07
CA PRO A 32 -4.66 -20.03 15.03
C PRO A 32 -5.99 -19.62 15.66
N ILE A 33 -7.09 -19.85 14.94
CA ILE A 33 -8.44 -19.57 15.42
C ILE A 33 -8.56 -20.27 16.79
N PRO A 34 -8.85 -19.54 17.88
CA PRO A 34 -8.89 -20.16 19.21
C PRO A 34 -9.85 -21.35 19.21
N ALA A 35 -9.49 -22.44 19.89
CA ALA A 35 -10.24 -23.70 19.85
C ALA A 35 -11.73 -23.54 20.22
N VAL A 36 -12.05 -22.51 21.02
CA VAL A 36 -13.42 -22.12 21.40
C VAL A 36 -14.26 -21.73 20.18
N THR A 37 -13.66 -21.08 19.18
CA THR A 37 -14.29 -20.72 17.90
C THR A 37 -14.48 -21.93 16.99
N ALA A 38 -13.52 -22.86 16.94
CA ALA A 38 -13.65 -24.10 16.17
C ALA A 38 -14.75 -25.03 16.74
N LYS A 39 -14.84 -25.12 18.07
CA LYS A 39 -15.90 -25.87 18.76
C LYS A 39 -17.29 -25.26 18.51
N ARG A 40 -17.36 -23.92 18.42
CA ARG A 40 -18.60 -23.19 18.11
C ARG A 40 -19.03 -23.35 16.66
N ILE A 41 -18.09 -23.34 15.71
CA ILE A 41 -18.37 -23.60 14.28
C ILE A 41 -18.87 -25.05 14.10
N LYS A 42 -18.22 -26.02 14.76
CA LYS A 42 -18.63 -27.43 14.71
C LYS A 42 -20.02 -27.63 15.31
N LYS A 43 -20.25 -27.10 16.52
CA LYS A 43 -21.56 -27.17 17.20
C LYS A 43 -22.67 -26.53 16.37
N PHE A 44 -22.40 -25.40 15.74
CA PHE A 44 -23.35 -24.72 14.85
C PHE A 44 -23.63 -25.55 13.58
N GLY A 45 -22.62 -26.20 12.99
CA GLY A 45 -22.80 -27.09 11.85
C GLY A 45 -23.63 -28.34 12.18
N ASP A 46 -23.41 -28.91 13.37
CA ASP A 46 -24.18 -30.05 13.88
C ASP A 46 -25.65 -29.65 14.20
N GLU A 47 -25.88 -28.47 14.77
CA GLU A 47 -27.21 -27.91 15.06
C GLU A 47 -28.02 -27.62 13.78
N VAL A 48 -27.38 -27.05 12.75
CA VAL A 48 -28.00 -26.79 11.44
C VAL A 48 -28.33 -28.08 10.69
N SER A 49 -27.56 -29.15 10.93
CA SER A 49 -27.77 -30.47 10.31
C SER A 49 -28.95 -31.24 10.91
N GLN A 50 -29.42 -30.88 12.10
CA GLN A 50 -30.58 -31.48 12.77
C GLN A 50 -31.89 -30.69 12.57
N MET A 51 -31.85 -29.54 11.89
CA MET A 51 -33.04 -28.78 11.53
C MET A 51 -33.78 -29.41 10.33
N GLU A 52 -35.12 -29.42 10.36
CA GLU A 52 -35.98 -29.85 9.25
C GLU A 52 -35.50 -29.24 7.92
N THR A 53 -35.31 -30.09 6.92
CA THR A 53 -34.49 -29.86 5.71
C THR A 53 -34.80 -28.60 4.89
N LYS A 54 -35.91 -27.89 5.14
CA LYS A 54 -36.26 -26.61 4.52
C LYS A 54 -35.67 -25.40 5.25
N GLU A 55 -35.73 -25.36 6.58
CA GLU A 55 -35.23 -24.22 7.36
C GLU A 55 -33.70 -24.16 7.33
N ALA A 56 -33.05 -25.33 7.41
CA ALA A 56 -31.61 -25.45 7.24
C ALA A 56 -31.14 -24.95 5.86
N LYS A 57 -31.89 -25.26 4.79
CA LYS A 57 -31.60 -24.77 3.43
C LYS A 57 -31.75 -23.25 3.33
N GLN A 58 -32.80 -22.69 3.91
CA GLN A 58 -33.02 -21.23 3.91
C GLN A 58 -31.90 -20.49 4.65
N VAL A 59 -31.47 -21.00 5.81
CA VAL A 59 -30.34 -20.42 6.56
C VAL A 59 -29.04 -20.53 5.76
N MET A 60 -28.80 -21.68 5.11
CA MET A 60 -27.61 -21.88 4.29
C MET A 60 -27.58 -20.94 3.07
N GLU A 61 -28.69 -20.79 2.36
CA GLU A 61 -28.82 -19.85 1.24
C GLU A 61 -28.58 -18.40 1.68
N LEU A 62 -29.09 -18.03 2.86
CA LEU A 62 -28.88 -16.71 3.43
C LEU A 62 -27.38 -16.46 3.70
N ILE A 63 -26.69 -17.42 4.32
CA ILE A 63 -25.24 -17.33 4.60
C ILE A 63 -24.45 -17.16 3.29
N ILE A 64 -24.74 -17.99 2.28
CA ILE A 64 -24.08 -17.91 0.96
C ILE A 64 -24.33 -16.54 0.32
N SER A 65 -25.56 -16.01 0.41
CA SER A 65 -25.89 -14.68 -0.12
C SER A 65 -25.11 -13.57 0.57
N TYR A 66 -24.97 -13.62 1.90
CA TYR A 66 -24.19 -12.62 2.64
C TYR A 66 -22.70 -12.72 2.34
N GLU A 67 -22.16 -13.93 2.21
CA GLU A 67 -20.76 -14.15 1.83
C GLU A 67 -20.47 -13.58 0.43
N GLN A 68 -21.31 -13.91 -0.55
CA GLN A 68 -21.19 -13.37 -1.91
C GLN A 68 -21.26 -11.84 -1.93
N ARG A 69 -22.24 -11.24 -1.23
CA ARG A 69 -22.35 -9.77 -1.12
C ARG A 69 -21.13 -9.17 -0.42
N GLY A 70 -20.58 -9.85 0.58
CA GLY A 70 -19.37 -9.41 1.29
C GLY A 70 -18.14 -9.37 0.36
N ILE A 71 -17.95 -10.44 -0.41
CA ILE A 71 -16.87 -10.54 -1.41
C ILE A 71 -17.04 -9.48 -2.49
N GLU A 72 -18.24 -9.36 -3.06
CA GLU A 72 -18.53 -8.38 -4.11
C GLU A 72 -18.27 -6.96 -3.63
N LYS A 73 -18.79 -6.59 -2.45
CA LYS A 73 -18.53 -5.27 -1.84
C LYS A 73 -17.04 -5.06 -1.59
N GLY A 74 -16.33 -6.06 -1.08
CA GLY A 74 -14.89 -6.00 -0.85
C GLY A 74 -14.10 -5.73 -2.13
N ILE A 75 -14.42 -6.46 -3.21
CA ILE A 75 -13.80 -6.28 -4.52
C ILE A 75 -14.12 -4.90 -5.09
N GLN A 76 -15.39 -4.49 -5.10
CA GLN A 76 -15.81 -3.18 -5.61
C GLN A 76 -15.13 -2.04 -4.86
N GLN A 77 -15.07 -2.11 -3.52
CA GLN A 77 -14.39 -1.10 -2.71
C GLN A 77 -12.88 -1.09 -2.96
N GLY A 78 -12.24 -2.25 -3.01
CA GLY A 78 -10.81 -2.38 -3.27
C GLY A 78 -10.42 -1.82 -4.64
N VAL A 79 -11.16 -2.18 -5.70
CA VAL A 79 -10.94 -1.68 -7.06
C VAL A 79 -11.15 -0.18 -7.13
N LYS A 80 -12.26 0.33 -6.58
CA LYS A 80 -12.56 1.77 -6.58
C LYS A 80 -11.49 2.59 -5.85
N GLN A 81 -11.03 2.11 -4.69
CA GLN A 81 -9.96 2.78 -3.93
C GLN A 81 -8.63 2.71 -4.69
N GLY A 82 -8.27 1.54 -5.22
CA GLY A 82 -7.03 1.34 -5.96
C GLY A 82 -6.95 2.22 -7.20
N ILE A 83 -8.00 2.27 -8.01
CA ILE A 83 -8.07 3.15 -9.20
C ILE A 83 -7.95 4.62 -8.80
N LYS A 84 -8.72 5.06 -7.79
CA LYS A 84 -8.67 6.46 -7.35
C LYS A 84 -7.27 6.88 -6.86
N GLN A 85 -6.64 6.03 -6.05
CA GLN A 85 -5.28 6.29 -5.56
C GLN A 85 -4.26 6.26 -6.70
N GLY A 86 -4.36 5.30 -7.62
CA GLY A 86 -3.47 5.18 -8.76
C GLY A 86 -3.54 6.39 -9.69
N ILE A 87 -4.76 6.86 -10.02
CA ILE A 87 -4.95 8.04 -10.86
C ILE A 87 -4.40 9.29 -10.17
N GLU A 88 -4.68 9.50 -8.89
CA GLU A 88 -4.21 10.70 -8.19
C GLU A 88 -2.68 10.72 -8.05
N GLN A 89 -2.07 9.59 -7.69
CA GLN A 89 -0.61 9.48 -7.62
C GLN A 89 0.04 9.65 -9.00
N GLY A 90 -0.54 9.04 -10.05
CA GLY A 90 -0.06 9.15 -11.42
C GLY A 90 -0.13 10.59 -11.93
N ARG A 91 -1.24 11.27 -11.69
CA ARG A 91 -1.45 12.69 -12.05
C ARG A 91 -0.45 13.60 -11.34
N GLN A 92 -0.26 13.44 -10.04
CA GLN A 92 0.68 14.26 -9.27
C GLN A 92 2.13 14.05 -9.76
N LYS A 93 2.55 12.80 -9.93
CA LYS A 93 3.88 12.48 -10.48
C LYS A 93 4.07 13.05 -11.88
N GLY A 94 3.09 12.87 -12.78
CA GLY A 94 3.17 13.39 -14.14
C GLY A 94 3.27 14.92 -14.20
N ILE A 95 2.54 15.64 -13.33
CA ILE A 95 2.66 17.10 -13.23
C ILE A 95 4.04 17.49 -12.71
N GLU A 96 4.56 16.81 -11.69
CA GLU A 96 5.88 17.10 -11.12
C GLU A 96 7.01 16.82 -12.13
N GLU A 97 6.97 15.66 -12.80
CA GLU A 97 7.90 15.29 -13.87
C GLU A 97 7.84 16.29 -15.03
N GLY A 98 6.64 16.69 -15.45
CA GLY A 98 6.45 17.70 -16.49
C GLY A 98 7.05 19.06 -16.13
N LYS A 99 6.89 19.50 -14.88
CA LYS A 99 7.53 20.74 -14.38
C LYS A 99 9.06 20.63 -14.41
N ILE A 100 9.60 19.50 -13.98
CA ILE A 100 11.05 19.25 -13.98
C ILE A 100 11.61 19.26 -15.41
N ASP A 101 10.92 18.62 -16.37
CA ASP A 101 11.35 18.59 -17.76
C ASP A 101 11.32 19.97 -18.42
N ILE A 102 10.31 20.78 -18.12
CA ILE A 102 10.25 22.17 -18.56
C ILE A 102 11.42 22.96 -17.95
N ALA A 103 11.65 22.84 -16.63
CA ALA A 103 12.75 23.52 -15.95
C ALA A 103 14.12 23.16 -16.54
N LYS A 104 14.38 21.88 -16.85
CA LYS A 104 15.61 21.44 -17.53
C LYS A 104 15.78 22.11 -18.90
N LYS A 105 14.72 22.17 -19.69
CA LYS A 105 14.74 22.83 -21.02
C LYS A 105 14.98 24.34 -20.89
N MET A 106 14.45 24.97 -19.86
CA MET A 106 14.68 26.40 -19.59
C MET A 106 16.12 26.66 -19.15
N LEU A 107 16.67 25.83 -18.25
CA LEU A 107 18.09 25.91 -17.87
C LEU A 107 19.01 25.75 -19.10
N ALA A 108 18.73 24.78 -19.97
CA ALA A 108 19.49 24.58 -21.21
C ALA A 108 19.41 25.78 -22.17
N LYS A 109 18.36 26.58 -22.10
CA LYS A 109 18.18 27.82 -22.87
C LYS A 109 18.77 29.06 -22.17
N GLY A 110 19.39 28.91 -21.00
CA GLY A 110 20.06 30.00 -20.28
C GLY A 110 19.15 30.85 -19.40
N TYR A 111 17.94 30.39 -19.07
CA TYR A 111 17.09 31.08 -18.10
C TYR A 111 17.69 30.96 -16.68
N ASP A 112 17.59 32.03 -15.89
CA ASP A 112 18.05 32.04 -14.50
C ASP A 112 17.08 31.28 -13.57
N VAL A 113 17.57 30.94 -12.39
CA VAL A 113 16.82 30.13 -11.41
C VAL A 113 15.58 30.84 -10.89
N GLY A 114 15.63 32.18 -10.75
CA GLY A 114 14.50 32.99 -10.30
C GLY A 114 13.36 32.96 -11.31
N THR A 115 13.65 33.21 -12.58
CA THR A 115 12.65 33.14 -13.65
C THR A 115 12.02 31.75 -13.77
N ILE A 116 12.81 30.68 -13.61
CA ILE A 116 12.29 29.30 -13.64
C ILE A 116 11.42 29.01 -12.42
N HIS A 117 11.80 29.49 -11.23
CA HIS A 117 11.02 29.36 -10.01
C HIS A 117 9.64 30.00 -10.17
N GLU A 118 9.58 31.23 -10.69
CA GLU A 118 8.33 31.96 -10.93
C GLU A 118 7.42 31.26 -11.95
N LEU A 119 7.99 30.77 -13.06
CA LEU A 119 7.20 30.18 -14.15
C LEU A 119 6.76 28.73 -13.89
N THR A 120 7.56 27.94 -13.17
CA THR A 120 7.26 26.51 -12.94
C THR A 120 6.66 26.25 -11.54
N GLY A 121 6.83 27.19 -10.61
CA GLY A 121 6.51 27.02 -9.20
C GLY A 121 7.34 25.93 -8.51
N LEU A 122 8.46 25.52 -9.10
CA LEU A 122 9.41 24.59 -8.47
C LEU A 122 10.28 25.36 -7.46
N PRO A 123 10.62 24.79 -6.30
CA PRO A 123 11.50 25.46 -5.35
C PRO A 123 12.90 25.65 -5.94
N ALA A 124 13.52 26.80 -5.64
CA ALA A 124 14.84 27.16 -6.15
C ALA A 124 15.89 26.07 -5.88
N GLU A 125 15.88 25.48 -4.68
CA GLU A 125 16.76 24.35 -4.31
C GLU A 125 16.66 23.17 -5.27
N LYS A 126 15.43 22.85 -5.71
CA LYS A 126 15.20 21.73 -6.63
C LYS A 126 15.66 22.07 -8.04
N ILE A 127 15.51 23.33 -8.47
CA ILE A 127 16.02 23.81 -9.76
C ILE A 127 17.56 23.78 -9.76
N GLU A 128 18.21 24.17 -8.66
CA GLU A 128 19.68 24.11 -8.54
C GLU A 128 20.21 22.68 -8.61
N GLN A 129 19.49 21.70 -8.05
CA GLN A 129 19.84 20.29 -8.17
C GLN A 129 19.79 19.78 -9.61
N LEU A 130 19.01 20.41 -10.50
CA LEU A 130 18.93 20.07 -11.93
C LEU A 130 20.11 20.60 -12.75
N LYS A 131 20.97 21.46 -12.19
CA LYS A 131 22.16 22.00 -12.87
C LYS A 131 23.37 21.05 -12.83
N LYS A 132 23.29 19.97 -12.04
CA LYS A 132 24.33 18.94 -11.97
C LYS A 132 24.31 18.05 -13.19
#